data_AF-K2BEV4-F1
#
_entry.id   AF-K2BEV4-F1
#
_cell.length_a   1.000
_cell.length_b   1.000
_cell.length_c   1.000
_cell.angle_alpha   90.00
_cell.angle_beta   90.00
_cell.angle_gamma   90.00
#
_symmetry.space_group_name_H-M   'P 1'
#
loop_
_entity.id
_entity.type
_entity.pdbx_description
1 polymer ?
#
loop_
_entity_poly.entity_id
_entity_poly.type
_entity_poly.pdbx_seq_one_letter_code
_entity_poly.pdbx_strand_id
1 'polypeptide(L)'
;MRFPRTLSTYTLIGANAVPLLGVLFLSWSLTEVLLIFWAETAIVGFFTFWKVIYSKKVDDQERKTIEQLKESNPEKYNNVKPGNATKIFLSFFFPLHFGGFMAGHAFFLVLLFGDVGTPLSD
;
A
#
# COMPACT_ATOMS: atom_id res chain seq x y z
N MET A 1 -19.07 4.54 -10.47
CA MET A 1 -19.97 4.22 -9.35
C MET A 1 -19.69 5.22 -8.23
N ARG A 2 -20.60 6.16 -7.96
CA ARG A 2 -20.49 7.11 -6.84
C ARG A 2 -21.10 6.42 -5.63
N PHE A 3 -20.27 5.93 -4.71
CA PHE A 3 -20.80 5.45 -3.43
C PHE A 3 -21.42 6.65 -2.69
N PRO A 4 -22.62 6.49 -2.10
CA PRO A 4 -23.20 7.56 -1.29
C PRO A 4 -22.24 7.83 -0.13
N ARG A 5 -21.95 9.11 0.16
CA ARG A 5 -20.97 9.50 1.19
C ARG A 5 -21.26 8.87 2.56
N THR A 6 -22.53 8.54 2.81
CA THR A 6 -23.00 7.85 4.01
C THR A 6 -22.40 6.45 4.17
N LEU A 7 -22.24 5.68 3.08
CA LEU A 7 -21.72 4.31 3.15
C LEU A 7 -20.26 4.27 3.60
N SER A 8 -19.42 5.14 3.06
CA SER A 8 -18.00 5.26 3.45
C SER A 8 -17.85 5.62 4.94
N THR A 9 -18.71 6.51 5.45
CA THR A 9 -18.71 6.89 6.86
C THR A 9 -19.05 5.71 7.77
N TYR A 10 -20.10 4.94 7.45
CA TYR A 10 -20.46 3.76 8.24
C TYR A 10 -19.37 2.69 8.20
N THR A 11 -18.76 2.44 7.05
CA THR A 11 -17.63 1.49 6.94
C THR A 11 -16.44 1.93 7.80
N LEU A 12 -16.11 3.22 7.80
CA LEU A 12 -15.00 3.75 8.60
C LEU A 12 -15.27 3.61 10.11
N ILE A 13 -16.49 3.93 10.55
CA ILE A 13 -16.90 3.78 11.95
C ILE A 13 -16.82 2.30 12.36
N GLY A 14 -17.37 1.41 11.53
CA GLY A 14 -17.33 -0.04 11.79
C GLY A 14 -15.91 -0.59 11.87
N ALA A 15 -15.03 -0.22 10.94
CA ALA A 15 -13.66 -0.69 10.91
C ALA A 15 -12.87 -0.28 12.17
N ASN A 16 -13.06 0.94 12.66
CA ASN A 16 -12.43 1.41 13.91
C ASN A 16 -13.06 0.81 15.17
N ALA A 17 -14.35 0.45 15.12
CA ALA A 17 -15.03 -0.19 16.24
C ALA A 17 -14.59 -1.65 16.46
N VAL A 18 -14.17 -2.37 15.42
CA VAL A 18 -13.73 -3.78 15.53
C VAL A 18 -12.57 -3.96 16.52
N PRO A 19 -11.44 -3.22 16.42
CA PRO A 19 -10.38 -3.30 17.43
C PRO A 19 -10.85 -2.94 18.84
N LEU A 20 -11.73 -1.94 18.97
CA LEU A 20 -12.26 -1.52 20.26
C LEU A 20 -13.10 -2.63 20.91
N LEU A 21 -13.98 -3.28 20.13
CA LEU A 21 -14.77 -4.42 20.60
C LEU A 21 -13.88 -5.63 20.91
N GLY A 22 -12.84 -5.85 20.11
CA GLY A 22 -11.82 -6.89 20.35
C GLY A 22 -11.16 -6.75 21.72
N VAL A 23 -10.74 -5.53 22.08
CA VAL A 23 -10.14 -5.25 23.38
C VAL A 23 -11.17 -5.38 24.52
N LEU A 24 -12.38 -4.84 24.36
CA LEU A 24 -13.39 -4.80 25.43
C LEU A 24 -14.05 -6.15 25.74
N PHE A 25 -14.26 -6.99 24.72
CA PHE A 25 -15.06 -8.23 24.86
C PHE A 25 -14.25 -9.51 24.62
N LEU A 26 -13.16 -9.45 23.85
CA LEU A 26 -12.34 -10.62 23.49
C LEU A 26 -10.95 -10.57 24.13
N SER A 27 -10.69 -9.61 25.02
CA SER A 27 -9.43 -9.42 25.73
C SER A 27 -8.21 -9.37 24.80
N TRP A 28 -8.38 -8.79 23.61
CA TRP A 28 -7.28 -8.65 22.66
C TRP A 28 -6.11 -7.88 23.27
N SER A 29 -4.93 -8.46 23.12
CA SER A 29 -3.66 -7.86 23.47
C SER A 29 -3.29 -6.73 22.50
N LEU A 30 -2.41 -5.83 22.96
CA LEU A 30 -1.87 -4.77 22.11
C LEU A 30 -1.21 -5.34 20.84
N THR A 31 -0.50 -6.45 20.98
CA THR A 31 0.20 -7.12 19.88
C THR A 31 -0.77 -7.61 18.80
N GLU A 32 -1.90 -8.21 19.19
CA GLU A 32 -2.93 -8.66 18.24
C GLU A 32 -3.53 -7.49 17.46
N VAL A 33 -3.85 -6.39 18.15
CA VAL A 33 -4.38 -5.18 17.51
C VAL A 33 -3.36 -4.60 16.53
N LEU A 34 -2.11 -4.45 16.94
CA LEU A 34 -1.04 -3.92 16.08
C LEU A 34 -0.76 -4.83 14.87
N LEU A 35 -0.81 -6.14 15.04
CA LEU A 35 -0.65 -7.10 13.94
C LEU A 35 -1.80 -7.02 12.92
N ILE A 36 -3.04 -6.76 13.37
CA ILE A 36 -4.18 -6.56 12.46
C ILE A 36 -3.99 -5.30 11.62
N PHE A 37 -3.61 -4.17 12.23
CA PHE A 37 -3.32 -2.93 11.49
C PHE A 37 -2.10 -3.05 10.58
N TRP A 38 -1.10 -3.81 11.00
CA TRP A 38 0.04 -4.16 10.16
C TRP A 38 -0.40 -4.97 8.94
N ALA A 39 -1.26 -5.97 9.13
CA ALA A 39 -1.80 -6.81 8.05
C ALA A 39 -2.68 -5.99 7.09
N GLU A 40 -3.49 -5.06 7.59
CA GLU A 40 -4.26 -4.12 6.76
C GLU A 40 -3.33 -3.34 5.80
N THR A 41 -2.25 -2.78 6.34
CA THR A 41 -1.26 -2.04 5.53
C THR A 41 -0.59 -2.96 4.50
N ALA A 42 -0.26 -4.21 4.88
CA ALA A 42 0.32 -5.20 3.99
C ALA A 42 -0.60 -5.55 2.81
N ILE A 43 -1.90 -5.72 3.08
CA ILE A 43 -2.92 -6.01 2.07
C ILE A 43 -3.08 -4.83 1.11
N VAL A 44 -3.12 -3.59 1.61
CA VAL A 44 -3.17 -2.39 0.77
C VAL A 44 -1.95 -2.29 -0.14
N GLY A 45 -0.76 -2.58 0.39
CA GLY A 45 0.47 -2.65 -0.39
C GLY A 45 0.44 -3.73 -1.48
N PHE A 46 -0.06 -4.92 -1.16
CA PHE A 46 -0.21 -6.03 -2.10
C PHE A 46 -1.11 -5.65 -3.30
N PHE A 47 -2.28 -5.07 -3.04
CA PHE A 47 -3.17 -4.61 -4.12
C PHE A 47 -2.60 -3.40 -4.88
N THR A 48 -1.82 -2.55 -4.23
CA THR A 48 -1.13 -1.43 -4.88
C THR A 48 -0.08 -1.93 -5.88
N PHE A 49 0.71 -2.93 -5.51
CA PHE A 49 1.66 -3.59 -6.40
C PHE A 49 0.95 -4.18 -7.63
N TRP A 50 -0.15 -4.90 -7.41
CA TRP A 50 -0.97 -5.44 -8.49
C TRP A 50 -1.48 -4.32 -9.41
N LYS A 51 -2.00 -3.23 -8.84
CA LYS A 51 -2.49 -2.08 -9.60
C LYS A 51 -1.39 -1.46 -10.48
N VAL A 52 -0.14 -1.40 -10.02
CA VAL A 52 1.00 -0.93 -10.82
C VAL A 52 1.26 -1.86 -12.01
N ILE A 53 1.26 -3.18 -11.80
CA ILE A 53 1.45 -4.17 -12.87
C ILE A 53 0.35 -4.06 -13.94
N TYR A 54 -0.90 -3.89 -13.53
CA TYR A 54 -2.04 -3.83 -14.45
C TYR A 54 -2.35 -2.42 -14.96
N SER A 55 -1.63 -1.39 -14.51
CA SER A 55 -1.83 -0.03 -14.97
C SER A 55 -1.54 0.08 -16.48
N LYS A 56 -2.52 0.65 -17.20
CA LYS A 56 -2.45 1.01 -18.62
C LYS A 56 -2.44 2.52 -18.84
N LYS A 57 -2.60 3.32 -17.79
CA LYS A 57 -2.64 4.77 -17.91
C LYS A 57 -1.23 5.33 -18.05
N VAL A 58 -0.97 5.89 -19.22
CA VAL A 58 0.12 6.83 -19.46
C VAL A 58 -0.37 8.21 -19.04
N ASP A 59 0.49 8.98 -18.40
CA ASP A 59 0.16 10.34 -17.98
C ASP A 59 -0.02 11.28 -19.18
N ASP A 60 -1.01 12.17 -19.12
CA ASP A 60 -1.35 13.08 -20.23
C ASP A 60 -0.23 14.12 -20.46
N GLN A 61 0.50 14.51 -19.41
CA GLN A 61 1.65 15.41 -19.53
C GLN A 61 2.82 14.69 -20.21
N GLU A 62 3.08 13.44 -19.83
CA GLU A 62 4.11 12.61 -20.44
C GLU A 62 3.86 12.42 -21.95
N ARG A 63 2.60 12.21 -22.36
CA ARG A 63 2.22 12.17 -23.78
C ARG A 63 2.60 13.45 -24.51
N LYS A 64 2.20 14.61 -23.99
CA LYS A 64 2.47 15.91 -24.61
C LYS A 64 3.96 16.19 -24.73
N THR A 65 4.74 15.89 -23.69
CA THR A 65 6.20 16.06 -23.72
C THR A 65 6.85 15.17 -24.77
N ILE A 66 6.45 13.90 -24.89
CA ILE A 66 7.00 13.01 -25.92
C ILE A 66 6.59 13.44 -27.34
N GLU A 67 5.36 13.93 -27.53
CA GLU A 67 4.92 14.49 -28.82
C GLU A 67 5.75 15.72 -29.22
N GLN A 68 5.97 16.66 -28.30
CA GLN A 68 6.85 17.83 -28.52
C GLN A 68 8.30 17.42 -28.83
N LEU A 69 8.83 16.41 -28.13
CA LEU A 69 10.18 15.89 -28.40
C LEU A 69 10.27 15.22 -29.78
N LYS A 70 9.24 14.49 -30.20
CA LYS A 70 9.17 13.90 -31.54
C LYS A 70 9.12 14.96 -32.64
N GLU A 71 8.38 16.05 -32.41
CA GLU A 71 8.29 17.15 -33.36
C GLU A 71 9.62 17.91 -33.49
N SER A 72 10.33 18.12 -32.37
CA SER A 72 11.63 18.82 -32.36
C SER A 72 12.80 18.00 -32.94
N ASN A 73 12.82 16.67 -32.76
CA ASN A 73 13.87 15.83 -33.34
C ASN A 73 13.36 14.38 -33.60
N PRO A 74 12.74 14.14 -34.77
CA PRO A 74 12.10 12.86 -35.08
C PRO A 74 13.10 11.71 -35.17
N GLU A 75 14.30 11.91 -35.74
CA GLU A 75 15.36 10.90 -35.85
C GLU A 75 15.69 10.26 -34.49
N LYS A 76 15.74 11.08 -33.43
CA LYS A 76 16.15 10.64 -32.08
C LYS A 76 14.99 10.06 -31.26
N TYR A 77 13.79 10.61 -31.39
CA TYR A 77 12.69 10.33 -30.45
C TYR A 77 11.54 9.50 -31.03
N ASN A 78 11.56 9.14 -32.32
CA ASN A 78 10.51 8.33 -32.96
C ASN A 78 10.17 7.04 -32.18
N ASN A 79 11.20 6.34 -31.67
CA ASN A 79 11.05 5.04 -31.00
C ASN A 79 10.70 5.11 -29.50
N VAL A 80 10.60 6.31 -28.91
CA VAL A 80 10.28 6.43 -27.47
C VAL A 80 8.78 6.23 -27.27
N LYS A 81 8.44 5.25 -26.43
CA LYS A 81 7.05 4.95 -26.00
C LYS A 81 6.81 5.53 -24.61
N PRO A 82 5.73 6.29 -24.40
CA PRO A 82 5.42 6.85 -23.08
C PRO A 82 4.99 5.74 -22.10
N GLY A 83 5.37 5.90 -20.83
CA GLY A 83 4.89 5.13 -19.66
C GLY A 83 5.60 3.81 -19.36
N ASN A 84 6.43 3.28 -20.27
CA ASN A 84 7.07 1.97 -20.05
C ASN A 84 8.19 2.01 -18.99
N ALA A 85 9.05 3.03 -19.01
CA ALA A 85 10.20 3.11 -18.09
C ALA A 85 9.75 3.26 -16.63
N THR A 86 8.82 4.19 -16.38
CA THR A 86 8.25 4.47 -15.06
C THR A 86 7.58 3.22 -14.47
N LYS A 87 6.82 2.47 -15.29
CA LYS A 87 6.17 1.23 -14.86
C LYS A 87 7.17 0.16 -14.45
N ILE A 88 8.23 -0.04 -15.25
CA ILE A 88 9.28 -1.03 -14.94
C ILE A 88 9.97 -0.67 -13.63
N PHE A 89 10.36 0.60 -13.47
CA PHE A 89 10.99 1.07 -12.24
C PHE A 89 10.08 0.87 -11.03
N LEU A 90 8.82 1.32 -11.08
CA LEU A 90 7.86 1.18 -9.98
C LEU A 90 7.57 -0.28 -9.64
N SER A 91 7.46 -1.16 -10.65
CA SER A 91 7.20 -2.58 -10.43
C SER A 91 8.34 -3.30 -9.71
N PHE A 92 9.58 -2.78 -9.79
CA PHE A 92 10.72 -3.33 -9.06
C PHE A 92 10.93 -2.62 -7.71
N PHE A 93 10.93 -1.28 -7.72
CA PHE A 93 11.24 -0.46 -6.56
C PHE A 93 10.18 -0.57 -5.48
N PHE A 94 8.89 -0.55 -5.85
CA PHE A 94 7.80 -0.57 -4.88
C PHE A 94 7.83 -1.80 -3.96
N PRO A 95 7.80 -3.05 -4.45
CA PRO A 95 7.78 -4.22 -3.59
C PRO A 95 9.06 -4.34 -2.75
N LEU A 96 10.21 -3.92 -3.28
CA LEU A 96 11.48 -3.95 -2.54
C LEU A 96 11.49 -2.94 -1.39
N HIS A 97 11.12 -1.69 -1.66
CA HIS A 97 11.13 -0.63 -0.66
C HIS A 97 10.00 -0.78 0.36
N PHE A 98 8.76 -0.89 -0.12
CA PHE A 98 7.59 -1.07 0.74
C PHE A 98 7.67 -2.40 1.50
N GLY A 99 8.03 -3.49 0.81
CA GLY A 99 8.18 -4.80 1.44
C GLY A 99 9.29 -4.82 2.48
N GLY A 100 10.45 -4.22 2.19
CA GLY A 100 11.54 -4.08 3.15
C GLY A 100 11.14 -3.31 4.40
N PHE A 101 10.44 -2.19 4.24
CA PHE A 101 9.93 -1.41 5.37
C PHE A 101 8.88 -2.19 6.18
N MET A 102 7.97 -2.88 5.51
CA MET A 102 6.95 -3.71 6.18
C MET A 102 7.56 -4.88 6.97
N ALA A 103 8.58 -5.53 6.42
CA ALA A 103 9.31 -6.60 7.09
C ALA A 103 10.06 -6.07 8.33
N GLY A 104 10.74 -4.92 8.21
CA GLY A 104 11.39 -4.26 9.33
C GLY A 104 10.38 -3.87 10.42
N HIS A 105 9.22 -3.35 10.05
CA HIS A 105 8.16 -3.01 11.00
C HIS A 105 7.60 -4.25 11.72
N ALA A 106 7.35 -5.35 10.99
CA ALA A 106 6.94 -6.61 11.60
C ALA A 106 7.97 -7.12 12.61
N PHE A 107 9.26 -7.02 12.24
CA PHE A 107 10.36 -7.38 13.14
C PHE A 107 10.33 -6.56 14.43
N PHE A 108 10.10 -5.24 14.36
CA PHE A 108 9.93 -4.41 15.55
C PHE A 108 8.70 -4.79 16.39
N LEU A 109 7.57 -5.09 15.76
CA LEU A 109 6.37 -5.52 16.48
C LEU A 109 6.62 -6.80 17.28
N VAL A 110 7.28 -7.79 16.67
CA VAL A 110 7.62 -9.05 17.34
C VAL A 110 8.69 -8.83 18.41
N LEU A 111 9.72 -8.02 18.14
CA LEU A 111 10.81 -7.78 19.08
C LEU A 111 10.36 -7.01 20.33
N LEU A 112 9.53 -5.98 20.16
CA LEU A 112 9.11 -5.10 21.25
C LEU A 112 7.87 -5.62 21.99
N PHE A 113 6.97 -6.32 21.29
CA PHE A 113 5.66 -6.70 21.82
C PHE A 113 5.38 -8.21 21.76
N GLY A 114 6.32 -9.03 21.30
CA GLY A 114 6.14 -10.49 21.19
C GLY A 114 6.06 -11.25 22.52
N ASP A 115 6.55 -10.67 23.61
CA ASP A 115 6.62 -11.33 24.93
C ASP A 115 5.64 -10.78 25.98
N VAL A 116 4.82 -9.79 25.63
CA VAL A 116 3.88 -9.12 26.57
C VAL A 116 2.62 -9.96 26.83
N GLY A 117 2.69 -11.27 26.57
CA GLY A 117 1.62 -12.25 26.75
C GLY A 117 1.92 -13.34 27.77
N THR A 118 3.10 -13.35 28.40
CA THR A 118 3.31 -14.20 29.58
C THR A 118 2.61 -13.53 30.77
N PRO A 119 1.56 -14.13 31.35
CA PRO A 119 1.10 -13.70 32.66
C PRO A 119 2.31 -13.82 33.58
N LEU A 120 2.55 -12.82 34.43
CA LEU A 120 3.47 -12.98 35.54
C LEU A 120 3.00 -14.20 36.32
N SER A 121 3.70 -15.32 36.16
CA SER A 121 3.54 -16.45 37.06
C SER A 121 4.05 -15.98 38.42
N ASP A 122 3.14 -15.95 39.40
CA ASP A 122 3.45 -15.72 40.81
C ASP A 122 4.66 -16.52 41.30
#